data_AF-A0A1Y0HLB6-F1
#
_entry.id   AF-A0A1Y0HLB6-F1
#
_cell.length_a   1.000
_cell.length_b   1.000
_cell.length_c   1.000
_cell.angle_alpha   90.00
_cell.angle_beta   90.00
_cell.angle_gamma   90.00
#
_symmetry.space_group_name_H-M   'P 1'
#
loop_
_entity.id
_entity.type
_entity.pdbx_description
1 polymer ?
#
loop_
_entity_poly.entity_id
_entity_poly.type
_entity_poly.pdbx_seq_one_letter_code
_entity_poly.pdbx_strand_id
1 'polypeptide(L)'
;MPDIDLFKKDGQENFAVTLPCNPNDFGAFISGLLGKPQTIEKAFRGTFEVSKDDIINTFYLIEQRIQQQNDAQLVQFTVKILYNDDTSVLLNSIADFEHYTEVRPLESIGVALSWTYLIKFKK
;
A
#
# COMPACT_ATOMS: atom_id res chain seq x y z
N MET A 1 -33.39 -28.77 44.69
CA MET A 1 -33.10 -27.61 43.82
C MET A 1 -31.79 -26.98 44.28
N PRO A 2 -30.91 -26.46 43.40
CA PRO A 2 -30.93 -26.32 41.91
C PRO A 2 -29.89 -27.27 41.25
N ASP A 3 -29.95 -27.72 39.99
CA ASP A 3 -29.99 -27.13 38.63
C ASP A 3 -28.60 -26.93 37.95
N ILE A 4 -28.54 -27.36 36.67
CA ILE A 4 -27.71 -26.93 35.52
C ILE A 4 -26.73 -27.97 34.92
N ASP A 5 -27.28 -28.71 33.94
CA ASP A 5 -26.95 -28.73 32.50
C ASP A 5 -25.51 -28.98 32.00
N LEU A 6 -25.24 -30.04 31.21
CA LEU A 6 -25.75 -30.50 29.89
C LEU A 6 -24.75 -30.11 28.77
N PHE A 7 -24.00 -31.11 28.27
CA PHE A 7 -23.22 -31.09 27.01
C PHE A 7 -21.97 -30.19 27.03
N LYS A 8 -20.77 -30.54 26.52
CA LYS A 8 -20.46 -31.22 25.25
C LYS A 8 -18.93 -31.43 25.13
N LYS A 9 -18.54 -32.65 24.76
CA LYS A 9 -17.46 -33.05 23.84
C LYS A 9 -16.09 -32.33 23.93
N ASP A 10 -15.15 -33.01 24.59
CA ASP A 10 -13.71 -32.96 24.27
C ASP A 10 -13.49 -33.31 22.79
N GLY A 11 -12.70 -32.49 22.08
CA GLY A 11 -12.20 -32.83 20.74
C GLY A 11 -12.29 -31.72 19.70
N GLN A 12 -11.72 -30.55 19.97
CA GLN A 12 -11.10 -29.74 18.91
C GLN A 12 -9.75 -29.30 19.45
N GLU A 13 -8.69 -30.03 19.08
CA GLU A 13 -7.32 -29.57 19.28
C GLU A 13 -7.18 -28.24 18.53
N ASN A 14 -7.12 -27.13 19.27
CA ASN A 14 -6.76 -25.83 18.72
C ASN A 14 -5.29 -25.90 18.31
N PHE A 15 -5.04 -26.21 17.04
CA PHE A 15 -3.70 -26.08 16.45
C PHE A 15 -3.36 -24.60 16.32
N ALA A 16 -2.83 -24.02 17.40
CA ALA A 16 -2.26 -22.68 17.38
C ALA A 16 -0.77 -22.80 17.02
N VAL A 17 -0.41 -22.31 15.84
CA VAL A 17 0.99 -22.13 15.45
C VAL A 17 1.43 -20.77 15.95
N THR A 18 2.27 -20.74 16.98
CA THR A 18 2.84 -19.49 17.51
C THR A 18 4.16 -19.22 16.81
N LEU A 19 4.20 -18.19 15.96
CA LEU A 19 5.40 -17.74 15.28
C LEU A 19 5.93 -16.47 15.95
N PRO A 20 7.11 -16.52 16.61
CA PRO A 20 7.75 -15.31 17.12
C PRO A 20 8.27 -14.50 15.93
N CYS A 21 7.58 -13.40 15.62
CA CYS A 21 7.98 -12.48 14.58
C CYS A 21 7.60 -11.05 14.99
N ASN A 22 8.35 -10.07 14.51
CA ASN A 22 7.97 -8.68 14.68
C ASN A 22 6.68 -8.44 13.87
N PRO A 23 5.71 -7.61 14.31
CA PRO A 23 4.43 -7.44 13.60
C PRO A 23 4.59 -7.07 12.11
N ASN A 24 5.64 -6.34 11.78
CA ASN A 24 5.99 -5.96 10.40
C ASN A 24 6.40 -7.19 9.55
N ASP A 25 7.11 -8.14 10.15
CA ASP A 25 7.58 -9.37 9.48
C ASP A 25 6.43 -10.37 9.30
N PHE A 26 5.46 -10.36 10.21
CA PHE A 26 4.24 -11.18 10.09
C PHE A 26 3.41 -10.79 8.87
N GLY A 27 3.28 -9.50 8.58
CA GLY A 27 2.57 -9.02 7.38
C GLY A 27 3.23 -9.48 6.08
N ALA A 28 4.57 -9.43 6.01
CA ALA A 28 5.33 -9.91 4.86
C ALA A 28 5.24 -11.45 4.71
N PHE A 29 5.25 -12.18 5.83
CA PHE A 29 5.08 -13.63 5.85
C PHE A 29 3.68 -14.06 5.39
N ILE A 30 2.63 -13.43 5.92
CA ILE A 30 1.24 -13.74 5.57
C ILE A 30 0.95 -13.38 4.10
N SER A 31 1.49 -12.27 3.59
CA SER A 31 1.36 -11.90 2.19
C SER A 31 2.08 -12.87 1.25
N GLY A 32 3.23 -13.43 1.65
CA GLY A 32 3.89 -14.54 0.93
C GLY A 32 3.10 -15.86 0.97
N LEU A 33 2.35 -16.12 2.04
CA LEU A 33 1.55 -17.34 2.23
C LEU A 33 0.21 -17.33 1.47
N LEU A 34 -0.41 -16.15 1.33
CA LEU A 34 -1.75 -15.99 0.74
C LEU A 34 -1.79 -16.04 -0.80
N GLY A 35 -0.66 -16.35 -1.45
CA GLY A 35 -0.57 -16.61 -2.88
C GLY A 35 -0.18 -15.39 -3.72
N LYS A 36 0.02 -15.61 -5.03
CA LYS A 36 0.40 -14.56 -5.97
C LYS A 36 -0.62 -13.41 -5.91
N PRO A 37 -0.18 -12.15 -5.70
CA PRO A 37 -1.09 -11.02 -5.77
C PRO A 37 -1.77 -11.02 -7.15
N GLN A 38 -3.10 -10.91 -7.16
CA GLN A 38 -3.82 -10.69 -8.41
C GLN A 38 -3.59 -9.25 -8.84
N THR A 39 -2.97 -9.06 -10.00
CA THR A 39 -2.74 -7.73 -10.57
C THR A 39 -3.80 -7.46 -11.63
N ILE A 40 -4.46 -6.31 -11.52
CA ILE A 40 -5.35 -5.77 -12.55
C ILE A 40 -4.61 -4.59 -13.17
N GLU A 41 -4.31 -4.68 -14.46
CA GLU A 41 -3.53 -3.68 -15.18
C GLU A 41 -4.32 -3.10 -16.34
N LYS A 42 -4.16 -1.80 -16.58
CA LYS A 42 -4.67 -1.13 -17.78
C LYS A 42 -3.67 -0.06 -18.21
N ALA A 43 -3.26 -0.12 -19.47
CA ALA A 43 -2.38 0.88 -20.07
C ALA A 43 -3.19 1.89 -20.87
N PHE A 44 -2.95 3.17 -20.62
CA PHE A 44 -3.42 4.28 -21.44
C PHE A 44 -2.23 4.84 -22.21
N ARG A 45 -2.35 4.94 -23.54
CA ARG A 45 -1.29 5.43 -24.42
C ARG A 45 -1.64 6.81 -24.94
N GLY A 46 -0.67 7.71 -24.93
CA GLY A 46 -0.83 9.09 -25.36
C GLY A 46 0.32 9.96 -24.83
N THR A 47 0.29 11.23 -25.18
CA THR A 47 1.15 12.23 -24.57
C THR A 47 0.49 12.72 -23.29
N PHE A 48 1.25 12.72 -22.20
CA PHE A 48 0.80 13.24 -20.90
C PHE A 48 1.72 14.37 -20.49
N GLU A 49 1.14 15.46 -20.00
CA GLU A 49 1.85 16.51 -19.27
C GLU A 49 1.39 16.41 -17.82
N VAL A 50 2.35 16.27 -16.91
CA VAL A 50 2.07 16.08 -15.48
C VAL A 50 2.96 17.04 -14.71
N SER A 51 2.33 17.98 -14.00
CA SER A 51 3.02 18.89 -13.10
C SER A 51 3.20 18.27 -11.70
N LYS A 52 4.02 18.91 -10.87
CA LYS A 52 4.20 18.53 -9.46
C LYS A 52 2.87 18.57 -8.70
N ASP A 53 2.06 19.60 -8.94
CA ASP A 53 0.77 19.79 -8.28
C ASP A 53 -0.23 18.70 -8.68
N ASP A 54 -0.20 18.23 -9.93
CA ASP A 54 -1.07 17.12 -10.37
C ASP A 54 -0.80 15.84 -9.57
N ILE A 55 0.48 15.55 -9.27
CA ILE A 55 0.88 14.38 -8.48
C ILE A 55 0.44 14.54 -7.02
N ILE A 56 0.65 15.71 -6.43
CA ILE A 56 0.24 16.02 -5.06
C ILE A 56 -1.29 15.91 -4.92
N ASN A 57 -2.02 16.52 -5.85
CA ASN A 57 -3.49 16.45 -5.88
C ASN A 57 -3.97 15.00 -6.06
N THR A 58 -3.34 14.23 -6.93
CA THR A 58 -3.67 12.81 -7.13
C THR A 58 -3.47 12.01 -5.86
N PHE A 59 -2.38 12.25 -5.12
CA PHE A 59 -2.13 11.61 -3.83
C PHE A 59 -3.29 11.86 -2.85
N TYR A 60 -3.64 13.13 -2.62
CA TYR A 60 -4.69 13.48 -1.67
C TYR A 60 -6.09 13.02 -2.10
N LEU A 61 -6.38 13.03 -3.41
CA LEU A 61 -7.65 12.51 -3.94
C LEU A 61 -7.80 10.99 -3.72
N ILE A 62 -6.73 10.23 -3.93
CA ILE A 62 -6.74 8.78 -3.68
C ILE A 62 -6.90 8.50 -2.19
N GLU A 63 -6.12 9.18 -1.34
CA GLU A 63 -6.17 9.04 0.13
C GLU A 63 -7.58 9.33 0.65
N GLN A 64 -8.15 10.47 0.26
CA GLN A 64 -9.51 10.85 0.64
C GLN A 64 -10.54 9.81 0.22
N ARG A 65 -10.47 9.33 -1.03
CA ARG A 65 -11.46 8.38 -1.55
C ARG A 65 -11.39 7.02 -0.86
N ILE A 66 -10.18 6.54 -0.57
CA ILE A 66 -9.97 5.26 0.13
C ILE A 66 -10.49 5.36 1.57
N GLN A 67 -10.14 6.43 2.29
CA GLN A 67 -10.59 6.67 3.67
C GLN A 67 -12.11 6.84 3.80
N GLN A 68 -12.77 7.42 2.80
CA GLN A 68 -14.23 7.57 2.80
C GLN A 68 -14.97 6.25 2.60
N GLN A 69 -14.41 5.33 1.81
CA GLN A 69 -15.07 4.07 1.45
C GLN A 69 -14.79 2.94 2.44
N ASN A 70 -13.60 2.91 3.04
CA ASN A 70 -13.15 1.81 3.87
C ASN A 70 -12.34 2.30 5.07
N ASP A 71 -12.21 1.43 6.08
CA ASP A 71 -11.21 1.61 7.12
C ASP A 71 -9.86 1.17 6.54
N ALA A 72 -9.02 2.14 6.21
CA ALA A 72 -7.81 1.93 5.41
C ALA A 72 -6.63 2.70 5.99
N GLN A 73 -5.46 2.09 5.90
CA GLN A 73 -4.19 2.66 6.36
C GLN A 73 -3.19 2.65 5.20
N LEU A 74 -2.64 3.82 4.88
CA LEU A 74 -1.50 3.92 3.96
C LEU A 74 -0.26 3.33 4.64
N VAL A 75 0.29 2.27 4.07
CA VAL A 75 1.51 1.59 4.56
C VAL A 75 2.74 2.23 3.95
N GLN A 76 2.68 2.53 2.65
CA GLN A 76 3.81 3.10 1.91
C GLN A 76 3.33 3.88 0.70
N PHE A 77 3.99 5.00 0.45
CA PHE A 77 3.89 5.75 -0.79
C PHE A 77 5.29 5.98 -1.35
N THR A 78 5.46 5.79 -2.66
CA THR A 78 6.73 6.09 -3.31
C THR A 78 6.53 6.86 -4.62
N VAL A 79 7.41 7.82 -4.86
CA VAL A 79 7.53 8.54 -6.13
C VAL A 79 8.89 8.27 -6.72
N LYS A 80 8.93 7.67 -7.90
CA LYS A 80 10.16 7.51 -8.68
C LYS A 80 10.11 8.43 -9.89
N ILE A 81 10.96 9.45 -9.90
CA ILE A 81 11.13 10.38 -11.02
C ILE A 81 12.18 9.81 -11.96
N LEU A 82 11.88 9.77 -13.25
CA LEU A 82 12.76 9.29 -14.33
C LEU A 82 13.24 10.49 -15.15
N TYR A 83 14.55 10.60 -15.35
CA TYR A 83 15.17 11.69 -16.09
C TYR A 83 15.67 11.24 -17.46
N ASN A 84 15.92 12.21 -18.34
CA ASN A 84 16.41 12.00 -19.71
C ASN A 84 17.84 11.42 -19.79
N ASP A 85 18.59 11.39 -18.69
CA ASP A 85 19.94 10.81 -18.58
C ASP A 85 19.95 9.36 -18.07
N ASP A 86 18.80 8.69 -18.09
CA ASP A 86 18.55 7.36 -17.52
C ASP A 86 18.73 7.29 -15.98
N THR A 87 18.93 8.41 -15.31
CA THR A 87 18.93 8.45 -13.84
C THR A 87 17.52 8.51 -13.28
N SER A 88 17.39 8.13 -12.01
CA SER A 88 16.12 8.22 -11.32
C SER A 88 16.30 8.57 -9.85
N VAL A 89 15.30 9.26 -9.29
CA VAL A 89 15.24 9.57 -7.87
C VAL A 89 14.00 8.94 -7.27
N LEU A 90 14.18 8.19 -6.19
CA LEU A 90 13.12 7.53 -5.44
C LEU A 90 12.89 8.27 -4.12
N LEU A 91 11.68 8.73 -3.90
CA LEU A 91 11.23 9.39 -2.67
C LEU A 91 10.18 8.51 -2.01
N ASN A 92 10.28 8.32 -0.69
CA ASN A 92 9.48 7.34 0.06
C ASN A 92 8.33 7.96 0.86
N SER A 93 8.06 9.25 0.67
CA SER A 93 6.93 9.93 1.29
C SER A 93 6.45 11.09 0.41
N ILE A 94 5.19 11.50 0.63
CA ILE A 94 4.63 12.66 -0.04
C ILE A 94 5.34 13.95 0.40
N ALA A 95 5.73 14.04 1.68
CA ALA A 95 6.47 15.17 2.22
C ALA A 95 7.84 15.34 1.54
N ASP A 96 8.57 14.23 1.33
CA ASP A 96 9.84 14.26 0.60
C ASP A 96 9.63 14.79 -0.82
N PHE A 97 8.57 14.35 -1.50
CA PHE A 97 8.22 14.83 -2.83
C PHE A 97 7.82 16.31 -2.87
N GLU A 98 7.03 16.78 -1.91
CA GLU A 98 6.62 18.18 -1.79
C GLU A 98 7.82 19.12 -1.61
N HIS A 99 8.84 18.70 -0.87
CA HIS A 99 10.05 19.50 -0.65
C HIS A 99 11.17 19.24 -1.64
N TYR A 100 11.07 18.17 -2.44
CA TYR A 100 12.10 17.82 -3.42
C TYR A 100 12.22 18.87 -4.52
N THR A 101 13.45 19.31 -4.76
CA THR A 101 13.86 20.18 -5.86
C THR A 101 15.14 19.62 -6.46
N GLU A 102 15.09 19.22 -7.73
CA GLU A 102 16.28 18.79 -8.46
C GLU A 102 17.12 20.01 -8.84
N VAL A 103 18.43 19.94 -8.59
CA VAL A 103 19.38 21.04 -8.87
C VAL A 103 20.16 20.81 -10.15
N ARG A 104 20.20 19.56 -10.64
CA ARG A 104 20.85 19.21 -11.90
C ARG A 104 19.99 19.70 -13.08
N PRO A 105 20.61 20.12 -14.20
CA PRO A 105 19.89 20.54 -15.40
C PRO A 105 19.35 19.32 -16.17
N LEU A 106 18.40 18.60 -15.56
CA LEU A 106 17.80 17.38 -16.10
C LEU A 106 16.34 17.61 -16.45
N GLU A 107 15.88 16.93 -17.49
CA GLU A 107 14.48 16.93 -17.89
C GLU A 107 13.80 15.67 -17.35
N SER A 108 12.67 15.85 -16.66
CA SER A 108 11.86 14.72 -16.19
C SER A 108 11.07 14.16 -17.36
N ILE A 109 11.29 12.89 -17.68
CA ILE A 109 10.63 12.19 -18.81
C ILE A 109 9.52 11.25 -18.36
N GLY A 110 9.44 10.97 -17.06
CA GLY A 110 8.41 10.10 -16.52
C GLY A 110 8.39 10.08 -15.01
N VAL A 111 7.29 9.55 -14.47
CA VAL A 111 7.12 9.33 -13.04
C VAL A 111 6.41 8.00 -12.82
N ALA A 112 6.88 7.24 -11.84
CA ALA A 112 6.19 6.05 -11.34
C ALA A 112 5.75 6.31 -9.90
N LEU A 113 4.44 6.25 -9.69
CA LEU A 113 3.80 6.46 -8.40
C LEU A 113 3.30 5.11 -7.88
N SER A 114 3.57 4.82 -6.61
CA SER A 114 3.08 3.60 -5.96
C SER A 114 2.45 3.94 -4.62
N TRP A 115 1.27 3.37 -4.38
CA TRP A 115 0.60 3.41 -3.09
C TRP A 115 0.36 1.98 -2.62
N THR A 116 0.68 1.71 -1.36
CA THR A 116 0.39 0.44 -0.70
C THR A 116 -0.51 0.71 0.48
N TYR A 117 -1.72 0.14 0.46
CA TYR A 117 -2.71 0.29 1.53
C TYR A 117 -3.02 -1.05 2.18
N LEU A 118 -3.26 -1.02 3.49
CA LEU A 118 -3.93 -2.08 4.22
C LEU A 118 -5.40 -1.68 4.38
N ILE A 119 -6.31 -2.39 3.70
CA ILE A 119 -7.73 -2.04 3.66
C ILE A 119 -8.55 -3.10 4.40
N LYS A 120 -9.36 -2.65 5.36
CA LYS A 120 -10.41 -3.45 5.99
C LYS A 120 -11.75 -3.11 5.34
N PHE A 121 -12.17 -3.98 4.42
CA PHE A 121 -13.45 -3.84 3.73
C PHE A 121 -14.60 -4.05 4.72
N LYS A 122 -15.46 -3.04 4.86
CA LYS A 122 -16.71 -3.17 5.63
C LYS A 122 -17.73 -3.86 4.72
N LYS A 123 -18.38 -4.89 5.26
CA LYS A 123 -19.46 -5.64 4.61
C LYS A 123 -20.74 -4.81 4.52
#